data_AF-A0A2V6FYM2-F1
#
_entry.id   AF-A0A2V6FYM2-F1
#
_cell.length_a   1.000
_cell.length_b   1.000
_cell.length_c   1.000
_cell.angle_alpha   90.00
_cell.angle_beta   90.00
_cell.angle_gamma   90.00
#
_symmetry.space_group_name_H-M   'P 1'
#
loop_
_entity.id
_entity.type
_entity.pdbx_description
1 polymer ?
#
loop_
_entity_poly.entity_id
_entity_poly.type
_entity_poly.pdbx_seq_one_letter_code
_entity_poly.pdbx_strand_id
1 'polypeptide(L)'
;MDDDYLKNLAQAYKSTSEEAKKQGIIMDYKIMLGDAANKDDYNILLMVEYKNMAAFDGLRQKTDPIAQKMIGGEEQLRQGSVKRGELREILGSKTMREVTLK
;
A
#
# COMPACT_ATOMS: atom_id res chain seq x y z
N MET A 1 -5.46 -19.03 1.58
CA MET A 1 -4.72 -17.98 0.85
C MET A 1 -4.97 -16.61 1.45
N ASP A 2 -6.21 -16.26 1.76
CA ASP A 2 -6.58 -14.94 2.33
C ASP A 2 -5.83 -14.59 3.62
N ASP A 3 -5.72 -15.53 4.57
CA ASP A 3 -5.05 -15.27 5.86
C ASP A 3 -3.56 -14.96 5.75
N ASP A 4 -2.82 -15.71 4.93
CA ASP A 4 -1.36 -15.52 4.79
C ASP A 4 -1.04 -14.25 4.00
N TYR A 5 -1.86 -13.93 3.01
CA TYR A 5 -1.73 -12.68 2.28
C TYR A 5 -2.06 -11.46 3.17
N LEU A 6 -3.15 -11.52 3.95
CA LEU A 6 -3.51 -10.46 4.89
C LEU A 6 -2.49 -10.28 6.01
N LYS A 7 -1.90 -11.36 6.53
CA LYS A 7 -0.78 -11.29 7.48
C LYS A 7 0.44 -10.59 6.88
N ASN A 8 0.82 -10.95 5.65
CA ASN A 8 1.93 -10.30 4.96
C ASN A 8 1.65 -8.81 4.69
N LEU A 9 0.42 -8.49 4.26
CA LEU A 9 -0.05 -7.13 4.07
C LEU A 9 -0.01 -6.33 5.38
N ALA A 10 -0.43 -6.92 6.50
CA ALA A 10 -0.35 -6.29 7.81
C ALA A 10 1.11 -6.03 8.23
N GLN A 11 2.04 -6.95 7.96
CA GLN A 11 3.43 -6.76 8.35
C GLN A 11 4.11 -5.64 7.56
N ALA A 12 3.90 -5.57 6.24
CA ALA A 12 4.61 -4.62 5.38
C ALA A 12 3.79 -3.33 5.13
N TYR A 13 2.57 -3.46 4.63
CA TYR A 13 1.77 -2.31 4.19
C TYR A 13 1.24 -1.50 5.37
N LYS A 14 0.63 -2.15 6.37
CA LYS A 14 0.10 -1.45 7.55
C LYS A 14 1.22 -0.75 8.33
N SER A 15 2.31 -1.46 8.63
CA SER A 15 3.42 -0.89 9.42
C SER A 15 4.06 0.34 8.76
N THR A 16 4.32 0.28 7.46
CA THR A 16 4.90 1.41 6.71
C THR A 16 3.89 2.55 6.52
N SER A 17 2.61 2.25 6.33
CA SER A 17 1.56 3.27 6.19
C SER A 17 1.30 4.01 7.50
N GLU A 18 1.28 3.31 8.65
CA GLU A 18 1.16 3.93 9.97
C GLU A 18 2.32 4.89 10.26
N GLU A 19 3.56 4.48 9.95
CA GLU A 19 4.71 5.36 10.12
C GLU A 19 4.68 6.54 9.12
N ALA A 20 4.28 6.33 7.87
CA ALA A 20 4.13 7.41 6.90
C ALA A 20 3.05 8.42 7.32
N LYS A 21 1.95 7.94 7.91
CA LYS A 21 0.88 8.77 8.47
C LYS A 21 1.38 9.56 9.67
N LYS A 22 2.12 8.90 10.58
CA LYS A 22 2.75 9.54 11.74
C LYS A 22 3.75 10.64 11.33
N GLN A 23 4.47 10.45 10.22
CA GLN A 23 5.39 11.46 9.67
C GLN A 23 4.68 12.53 8.82
N GLY A 24 3.35 12.45 8.66
CA GLY A 24 2.56 13.41 7.87
C GLY A 24 2.80 13.34 6.36
N ILE A 25 3.41 12.25 5.86
CA ILE A 25 3.63 12.03 4.43
C ILE A 25 2.30 11.68 3.74
N ILE A 26 1.45 10.91 4.43
CA ILE A 26 0.10 10.56 4.00
C ILE A 26 -0.91 11.07 5.03
N MET A 27 -2.12 11.37 4.59
CA MET A 27 -3.24 11.75 5.45
C MET A 27 -3.88 10.52 6.09
N ASP A 28 -4.13 9.49 5.27
CA ASP A 28 -4.74 8.24 5.69
C ASP A 28 -4.40 7.09 4.73
N TYR A 29 -4.76 5.88 5.10
CA TYR A 29 -4.75 4.72 4.22
C TYR A 29 -5.93 3.80 4.54
N LYS A 30 -6.43 3.08 3.54
CA LYS A 30 -7.54 2.13 3.68
C LYS A 30 -7.19 0.81 3.02
N ILE A 31 -7.74 -0.26 3.58
CA ILE A 31 -7.66 -1.62 3.03
C ILE A 31 -9.11 -2.09 2.91
N MET A 32 -9.58 -2.29 1.69
CA MET A 32 -10.91 -2.82 1.41
C MET A 32 -10.76 -4.26 0.95
N LEU A 33 -11.55 -5.16 1.52
CA LEU A 33 -11.65 -6.56 1.13
C LEU A 33 -13.11 -6.86 0.79
N GLY A 34 -13.35 -7.55 -0.32
CA GLY A 34 -14.67 -7.97 -0.76
C GLY A 34 -14.59 -9.08 -1.79
N ASP A 35 -15.76 -9.58 -2.20
CA ASP A 35 -15.84 -10.60 -3.24
C ASP A 35 -15.58 -9.98 -4.62
N ALA A 36 -14.75 -10.64 -5.43
CA ALA A 36 -14.54 -10.26 -6.82
C ALA A 36 -15.76 -10.67 -7.66
N ALA A 37 -16.27 -9.77 -8.50
CA ALA A 37 -17.42 -10.05 -9.35
C ALA A 37 -17.11 -11.04 -10.49
N ASN A 38 -15.84 -11.10 -10.92
CA ASN A 38 -15.35 -12.03 -11.94
C ASN A 38 -13.81 -12.13 -11.86
N LYS A 39 -13.19 -12.93 -12.74
CA LYS A 39 -11.73 -13.15 -12.77
C LYS A 39 -10.89 -11.90 -13.06
N ASP A 40 -11.48 -10.87 -13.67
CA ASP A 40 -10.81 -9.63 -14.03
C ASP A 40 -11.12 -8.50 -13.01
N ASP A 41 -11.75 -8.84 -11.88
CA ASP A 41 -12.10 -7.93 -10.79
C ASP A 41 -11.23 -8.15 -9.54
N TYR A 42 -10.99 -7.08 -8.79
CA TYR A 42 -10.18 -7.15 -7.57
C TYR A 42 -11.04 -7.58 -6.38
N ASN A 43 -10.46 -8.39 -5.50
CA ASN A 43 -11.03 -8.68 -4.18
C ASN A 43 -10.43 -7.79 -3.08
N ILE A 44 -9.27 -7.16 -3.33
CA ILE A 44 -8.56 -6.30 -2.37
C ILE A 44 -8.19 -4.97 -3.03
N LEU A 45 -8.54 -3.86 -2.37
CA LEU A 45 -8.12 -2.52 -2.75
C LEU A 45 -7.31 -1.87 -1.62
N LEU A 46 -6.10 -1.43 -1.96
CA LEU A 46 -5.24 -0.63 -1.08
C LEU A 46 -5.32 0.83 -1.51
N MET A 47 -5.69 1.71 -0.58
CA MET A 47 -5.80 3.14 -0.83
C MET A 47 -4.86 3.91 0.09
N VAL A 48 -4.28 4.99 -0.44
CA VAL A 48 -3.47 5.94 0.30
C VAL A 48 -3.99 7.34 -0.04
N GLU A 49 -4.29 8.12 0.99
CA GLU A 49 -4.74 9.49 0.87
C GLU A 49 -3.56 10.42 1.06
N TYR A 50 -3.34 11.31 0.08
CA TYR A 50 -2.33 12.36 0.15
C TYR A 50 -3.02 13.72 0.20
N LYS A 51 -2.43 14.65 0.96
CA LYS A 51 -2.98 16.00 1.13
C LYS A 51 -3.18 16.74 -0.21
N ASN A 52 -2.26 16.57 -1.15
CA ASN A 52 -2.29 17.18 -2.48
C ASN A 52 -1.25 16.51 -3.41
N MET A 53 -1.13 17.00 -4.66
CA MET A 53 -0.16 16.44 -5.62
C MET A 53 1.30 16.77 -5.33
N ALA A 54 1.60 17.84 -4.59
CA ALA A 54 2.97 18.15 -4.20
C ALA A 54 3.55 17.11 -3.22
N ALA A 55 2.69 16.28 -2.60
CA ALA A 55 3.15 15.15 -1.79
C ALA A 55 3.98 14.14 -2.60
N PHE A 56 3.76 14.05 -3.92
CA PHE A 56 4.50 13.15 -4.80
C PHE A 56 5.93 13.64 -5.09
N ASP A 57 6.23 14.92 -4.88
CA ASP A 57 7.57 15.47 -5.06
C ASP A 57 8.51 14.86 -4.03
N GLY A 58 9.52 14.15 -4.51
CA GLY A 58 10.48 13.44 -3.68
C GLY A 58 9.86 12.32 -2.82
N LEU A 59 8.73 11.73 -3.25
CA LEU A 59 8.01 10.75 -2.44
C LEU A 59 8.88 9.56 -2.04
N ARG A 60 9.68 9.03 -2.97
CA ARG A 60 10.61 7.91 -2.69
C ARG A 60 11.60 8.25 -1.60
N GLN A 61 12.19 9.44 -1.63
CA GLN A 61 13.12 9.91 -0.61
C GLN A 61 12.47 9.99 0.78
N LYS A 62 11.15 10.22 0.84
CA LYS A 62 10.38 10.24 2.08
C LYS A 62 9.96 8.83 2.55
N THR A 63 9.64 7.93 1.63
CA THR A 63 9.11 6.59 1.96
C THR A 63 10.16 5.49 2.07
N ASP A 64 11.25 5.57 1.32
CA ASP A 64 12.32 4.55 1.31
C ASP A 64 12.96 4.38 2.71
N PRO A 65 13.25 5.46 3.49
CA PRO A 65 13.73 5.31 4.86
C PRO A 65 12.74 4.61 5.79
N ILE A 66 11.43 4.79 5.58
CA ILE A 66 10.39 4.10 6.34
C ILE A 66 10.39 2.61 6.01
N ALA A 67 10.45 2.26 4.72
CA ALA A 67 10.51 0.86 4.30
C ALA A 67 11.76 0.16 4.87
N GLN A 68 12.91 0.84 4.83
CA GLN A 68 14.15 0.34 5.41
C GLN A 68 14.05 0.12 6.92
N LYS A 69 13.44 1.06 7.65
CA LYS A 69 13.25 0.99 9.10
C LYS A 69 12.27 -0.11 9.52
N MET A 70 11.16 -0.26 8.80
CA MET A 70 10.05 -1.14 9.21
C MET A 70 10.16 -2.57 8.67
N ILE A 71 10.78 -2.75 7.50
CA ILE A 71 10.89 -4.06 6.83
C ILE A 71 12.34 -4.55 6.85
N GLY A 72 13.31 -3.69 6.56
CA GLY A 72 14.73 -4.00 6.55
C GLY A 72 15.43 -3.62 5.23
N GLY A 73 16.60 -4.23 4.98
CA GLY A 73 17.46 -3.85 3.84
C GLY A 73 16.85 -4.14 2.46
N GLU A 74 17.50 -3.65 1.40
CA GLU A 74 17.06 -3.81 0.01
C GLU A 74 16.76 -5.26 -0.38
N GLU A 75 17.58 -6.21 0.07
CA GLU A 75 17.38 -7.62 -0.25
C GLU A 75 16.11 -8.18 0.41
N GLN A 76 15.79 -7.78 1.64
CA GLN A 76 14.56 -8.19 2.33
C GLN A 76 13.33 -7.56 1.66
N LEU A 77 13.42 -6.29 1.23
CA LEU A 77 12.38 -5.62 0.46
C LEU A 77 12.12 -6.33 -0.87
N ARG A 78 13.19 -6.72 -1.59
CA ARG A 78 13.12 -7.44 -2.86
C ARG A 78 12.49 -8.82 -2.68
N GLN A 79 12.99 -9.63 -1.75
CA GLN A 79 12.44 -10.96 -1.47
C GLN A 79 10.98 -10.90 -1.03
N GLY A 80 10.63 -9.93 -0.17
CA GLY A 80 9.25 -9.71 0.23
C GLY A 80 8.34 -9.35 -0.96
N SER A 81 8.85 -8.59 -1.92
CA SER A 81 8.11 -8.25 -3.14
C SER A 81 7.90 -9.45 -4.06
N VAL A 82 8.90 -10.31 -4.21
CA VAL A 82 8.78 -11.57 -4.97
C VAL A 82 7.74 -12.49 -4.33
N LYS A 83 7.85 -12.76 -3.03
CA LYS A 83 6.89 -13.61 -2.31
C LYS A 83 5.45 -13.09 -2.39
N ARG A 84 5.26 -11.77 -2.34
CA ARG A 84 3.92 -11.18 -2.54
C ARG A 84 3.42 -11.39 -3.97
N GLY A 85 4.29 -11.31 -4.97
CA GLY A 85 3.94 -11.55 -6.38
C GLY A 85 3.52 -12.98 -6.68
N GLU A 86 4.00 -13.96 -5.90
CA GLU A 86 3.55 -15.36 -5.98
C GLU A 86 2.14 -15.58 -5.40
N LEU A 87 1.68 -14.68 -4.54
CA LEU A 87 0.41 -14.79 -3.81
C LEU A 87 -0.69 -13.86 -4.34
N ARG A 88 -0.37 -12.94 -5.24
CA ARG A 88 -1.33 -11.95 -5.77
C ARG A 88 -1.09 -11.64 -7.23
N GLU A 89 -2.17 -11.33 -7.93
CA GLU A 89 -2.13 -10.63 -9.20
C GLU A 89 -2.44 -9.14 -9.00
N ILE A 90 -1.71 -8.25 -9.69
CA ILE A 90 -1.99 -6.81 -9.66
C ILE A 90 -2.82 -6.46 -10.88
N LEU A 91 -4.11 -6.17 -10.68
CA LEU A 91 -5.02 -5.80 -11.76
C LEU A 91 -4.85 -4.35 -12.22
N GLY A 92 -4.33 -3.47 -11.35
CA GLY A 92 -4.02 -2.09 -11.74
C GLY A 92 -3.77 -1.14 -10.58
N SER A 93 -3.53 0.12 -10.93
CA SER A 93 -3.45 1.25 -10.01
C SER A 93 -4.08 2.48 -10.64
N LYS A 94 -4.63 3.38 -9.82
CA LYS A 94 -5.26 4.61 -10.30
C LYS A 94 -5.09 5.73 -9.28
N THR A 95 -4.75 6.92 -9.76
CA THR A 95 -4.81 8.14 -8.96
C THR A 95 -6.20 8.77 -9.11
N MET A 96 -6.84 9.03 -7.97
CA MET A 96 -8.21 9.56 -7.93
C MET A 96 -8.28 10.83 -7.07
N ARG A 97 -9.37 11.58 -7.22
CA ARG A 97 -9.71 12.71 -6.37
C ARG A 97 -10.94 12.38 -5.56
N GLU A 98 -10.84 12.51 -4.25
CA GLU A 98 -12.01 12.46 -3.38
C GLU A 98 -12.88 13.70 -3.64
N VAL A 99 -14.17 13.46 -3.85
CA VAL A 99 -15.17 14.52 -4.05
C VAL A 99 -16.18 14.41 -2.91
N THR A 100 -16.27 15.47 -2.11
CA THR A 100 -17.29 15.60 -1.08
C THR A 100 -18.47 16.39 -1.63
N LEU A 101 -19.63 15.75 -1.70
CA LEU A 101 -20.88 16.40 -2.12
C LEU A 101 -21.50 17.15 -0.92
N LYS A 102 -22.19 18.26 -1.21
CA LYS A 102 -22.93 19.05 -0.23
C LYS A 102 -24.42 18.72 -0.28
#